data_AF-A0A1R2C4I8-F1
#
_entry.id   AF-A0A1R2C4I8-F1
#
_cell.length_a   1.000
_cell.length_b   1.000
_cell.length_c   1.000
_cell.angle_alpha   90.00
_cell.angle_beta   90.00
_cell.angle_gamma   90.00
#
_symmetry.space_group_name_H-M   'P 1'
#
loop_
_entity.id
_entity.type
_entity.pdbx_description
1 polymer ?
#
loop_
_entity_poly.entity_id
_entity_poly.type
_entity_poly.pdbx_seq_one_letter_code
_entity_poly.pdbx_strand_id
1 'polypeptide(L)'
;MFDNFEVTIIRVEGLGNISKASCCVYMNDELADSVSIKDLESAQHICTVPSKGEIRFSVEDLICKASVRFDINIIKCQGYHWLPMFPDGIDIITEVPEEVGLPRILLIFQSRKFLSPVIEITETSEISENVEYAEITEVPTEEISKNVELRMKIMDLEQNIQLEKFNQIQNIDKITRDYKANLDKLNFEVEKYKIWSEKYKTKCTTLSEDLDKKSKLLLDSEDEKEMLKAELNLYKTKHSELIIAQEKMHQILNSKDKEISLLKAISEVQKKDFECVSQECVSVVQKKEQKKKKSKLIDFSIEKKPIDAKQFETLDNADIIQMHLQENLSKLKLEGFFSRSNEQYYKVGCKKVAVVLKNGSIYCKIGDTYKTLENYIYAHCTQELENFIKKRANSKPGHRRYHTFSNSFDNTLTVENKIIKPEPEPKKILRGKNKSITPQLARNSKSKLLS
;
A
#
# COMPACT_ATOMS: atom_id res chain seq x y z
N MET A 1 12.89 -51.38 20.81
CA MET A 1 11.59 -50.69 20.82
C MET A 1 11.71 -49.54 19.86
N PHE A 2 11.01 -49.59 18.74
CA PHE A 2 10.99 -48.48 17.79
C PHE A 2 9.92 -47.51 18.26
N ASP A 3 10.34 -46.42 18.90
CA ASP A 3 9.44 -45.31 19.16
C ASP A 3 9.15 -44.66 17.80
N ASN A 4 7.94 -44.84 17.29
CA ASN A 4 7.48 -44.08 16.12
C ASN A 4 6.67 -42.89 16.63
N PHE A 5 6.79 -41.76 15.95
CA PHE A 5 5.93 -40.60 16.15
C PHE A 5 4.78 -40.64 15.15
N GLU A 6 3.59 -40.29 15.61
CA GLU A 6 2.49 -39.89 14.74
C GLU A 6 2.62 -38.39 14.49
N VAL A 7 2.72 -38.01 13.22
CA VAL A 7 2.77 -36.63 12.79
C VAL A 7 1.51 -36.31 12.02
N THR A 8 0.74 -35.37 12.56
CA THR A 8 -0.46 -34.87 11.92
C THR A 8 -0.16 -33.56 11.22
N ILE A 9 -0.40 -33.51 9.92
CA ILE A 9 -0.32 -32.25 9.16
C ILE A 9 -1.66 -31.54 9.34
N ILE A 10 -1.64 -30.31 9.87
CA ILE A 10 -2.87 -29.54 10.11
C ILE A 10 -3.09 -28.51 9.02
N ARG A 11 -2.06 -27.69 8.74
CA ARG A 11 -2.24 -26.49 7.93
C ARG A 11 -0.94 -26.01 7.31
N VAL A 12 -1.04 -25.41 6.13
CA VAL A 12 0.04 -24.70 5.43
C VAL A 12 -0.41 -23.26 5.17
N GLU A 13 0.47 -22.28 5.41
CA GLU A 13 0.19 -20.85 5.22
C GLU A 13 1.30 -20.14 4.44
N GLY A 14 0.93 -19.07 3.73
CA GLY A 14 1.89 -18.14 3.12
C GLY A 14 2.38 -18.50 1.72
N LEU A 15 1.89 -19.57 1.10
CA LEU A 15 2.26 -20.01 -0.26
C LEU A 15 1.29 -19.56 -1.36
N GLY A 16 0.40 -18.59 -1.07
CA GLY A 16 -0.59 -18.12 -2.04
C GLY A 16 -1.75 -19.10 -2.26
N ASN A 17 -2.23 -19.24 -3.50
CA ASN A 17 -3.33 -20.13 -3.83
C ASN A 17 -2.82 -21.57 -4.05
N ILE A 18 -2.78 -22.36 -2.97
CA ILE A 18 -2.31 -23.75 -2.94
C ILE A 18 -3.43 -24.79 -3.02
N SER A 19 -4.59 -24.42 -3.56
CA SER A 19 -5.76 -25.32 -3.64
C SER A 19 -5.56 -26.56 -4.51
N LYS A 20 -4.48 -26.63 -5.31
CA LYS A 20 -4.11 -27.82 -6.09
C LYS A 20 -2.79 -28.44 -5.66
N ALA A 21 -2.15 -27.89 -4.64
CA ALA A 21 -0.86 -28.36 -4.17
C ALA A 21 -1.01 -29.68 -3.42
N SER A 22 0.08 -30.46 -3.41
CA SER A 22 0.23 -31.65 -2.58
C SER A 22 1.37 -31.45 -1.59
N CYS A 23 1.17 -31.96 -0.37
CA CYS A 23 2.19 -32.03 0.66
C CYS A 23 2.78 -33.43 0.67
N CYS A 24 4.06 -33.55 0.35
CA CYS A 24 4.83 -34.78 0.35
C CYS A 24 5.70 -34.83 1.61
N VAL A 25 5.67 -35.98 2.30
CA VAL A 25 6.52 -36.27 3.46
C VAL A 25 7.62 -37.22 3.02
N TYR A 26 8.87 -36.81 3.19
CA TYR A 26 10.04 -37.63 2.92
C TYR A 26 10.76 -37.98 4.21
N MET A 27 11.28 -39.19 4.27
CA MET A 27 12.07 -39.71 5.38
C MET A 27 13.41 -40.20 4.84
N ASN A 28 14.52 -39.59 5.28
CA ASN A 28 15.87 -39.86 4.75
C ASN A 28 15.90 -39.84 3.20
N ASP A 29 15.32 -38.80 2.60
CA ASP A 29 15.17 -38.61 1.15
C ASP A 29 14.26 -39.59 0.40
N GLU A 30 13.61 -40.54 1.09
CA GLU A 30 12.62 -41.44 0.48
C GLU A 30 11.20 -40.92 0.71
N LEU A 31 10.34 -40.96 -0.32
CA LEU A 31 8.93 -40.55 -0.20
C LEU A 31 8.20 -41.54 0.71
N ALA A 32 7.74 -41.05 1.85
CA ALA A 32 7.01 -41.84 2.82
C ALA A 32 5.49 -41.74 2.67
N ASP A 33 5.01 -40.52 2.39
CA ASP A 33 3.58 -40.24 2.32
C ASP A 33 3.30 -38.98 1.48
N SER A 34 2.07 -38.84 1.00
CA SER A 34 1.62 -37.67 0.25
C SER A 34 0.13 -37.40 0.47
N VAL A 35 -0.22 -36.13 0.70
CA VAL A 35 -1.60 -35.70 0.89
C VAL A 35 -1.91 -34.44 0.07
N SER A 36 -3.11 -34.37 -0.50
CA SER A 36 -3.59 -33.17 -1.18
C SER A 36 -3.96 -32.09 -0.16
N ILE A 37 -3.59 -30.83 -0.41
CA ILE A 37 -3.91 -29.72 0.51
C ILE A 37 -5.42 -29.48 0.66
N LYS A 38 -6.22 -29.83 -0.36
CA LYS A 38 -7.68 -29.81 -0.25
C LYS A 38 -8.22 -30.78 0.79
N ASP A 39 -7.58 -31.94 0.93
CA ASP A 39 -8.05 -32.98 1.82
C ASP A 39 -7.76 -32.61 3.28
N LEU A 40 -6.67 -31.87 3.51
CA LEU A 40 -6.28 -31.29 4.80
C LEU A 40 -7.32 -30.30 5.37
N GLU A 41 -8.09 -29.62 4.52
CA GLU A 41 -9.17 -28.73 4.98
C GLU A 41 -10.37 -29.50 5.51
N SER A 42 -10.52 -30.76 5.12
CA SER A 42 -11.68 -31.61 5.45
C SER A 42 -11.38 -32.69 6.50
N ALA A 43 -10.13 -33.14 6.60
CA ALA A 43 -9.68 -34.15 7.53
C ALA A 43 -8.22 -33.95 7.96
N GLN A 44 -7.89 -34.40 9.16
CA GLN A 44 -6.50 -34.42 9.63
C GLN A 44 -5.76 -35.60 8.99
N HIS A 45 -4.62 -35.32 8.35
CA HIS A 45 -3.78 -36.37 7.76
C HIS A 45 -2.69 -36.79 8.75
N ILE A 46 -2.66 -38.07 9.11
CA ILE A 46 -1.73 -38.63 10.08
C ILE A 46 -0.74 -39.54 9.35
N CYS A 47 0.54 -39.24 9.48
CA CYS A 47 1.63 -40.08 8.97
C CYS A 47 2.48 -40.60 10.14
N THR A 48 3.10 -41.76 9.98
CA THR A 48 3.98 -42.35 11.00
C THR A 48 5.44 -42.14 10.61
N VAL A 49 6.23 -41.52 11.49
CA VAL A 49 7.65 -41.24 11.26
C VAL A 49 8.52 -41.93 12.34
N PRO A 50 9.75 -42.37 12.01
CA PRO A 50 10.66 -42.98 12.98
C PRO A 50 11.16 -41.94 13.99
N SER A 51 11.55 -42.39 15.18
CA SER A 51 12.16 -41.54 16.22
C SER A 51 13.57 -41.03 15.90
N LYS A 52 14.16 -41.45 14.78
CA LYS A 52 15.49 -41.03 14.34
C LYS A 52 15.51 -40.85 12.83
N GLY A 53 16.27 -39.86 12.38
CA GLY A 53 16.48 -39.58 10.96
C GLY A 53 16.03 -38.18 10.57
N GLU A 54 16.18 -37.89 9.29
CA GLU A 54 15.84 -36.61 8.70
C GLU A 54 14.45 -36.69 8.06
N ILE A 55 13.60 -35.70 8.34
CA ILE A 55 12.26 -35.58 7.78
C ILE A 55 12.23 -34.33 6.92
N ARG A 56 11.64 -34.43 5.72
CA ARG A 56 11.35 -33.29 4.85
C ARG A 56 9.86 -33.23 4.54
N PHE A 57 9.25 -32.08 4.77
CA PHE A 57 7.93 -31.75 4.23
C PHE A 57 8.13 -30.87 3.00
N SER A 58 7.58 -31.25 1.85
CA SER A 58 7.60 -30.46 0.61
C SER A 58 6.19 -30.20 0.16
N VAL A 59 5.83 -28.93 -0.04
CA VAL A 59 4.56 -28.54 -0.66
C VAL A 59 4.86 -28.13 -2.08
N GLU A 60 4.27 -28.84 -3.03
CA GLU A 60 4.50 -28.66 -4.46
C GLU A 60 3.18 -28.42 -5.20
N ASP A 61 3.16 -27.34 -5.97
CA ASP A 61 2.19 -27.03 -7.02
C ASP A 61 2.95 -26.70 -8.32
N LEU A 62 2.25 -26.52 -9.44
CA LEU A 62 2.84 -26.17 -10.74
C LEU A 62 3.67 -24.87 -10.72
N ILE A 63 3.42 -23.99 -9.75
CA ILE A 63 3.97 -22.63 -9.70
C ILE A 63 4.83 -22.41 -8.45
N CYS A 64 4.58 -23.15 -7.36
CA CYS A 64 5.22 -22.90 -6.08
C CYS A 64 5.72 -24.20 -5.47
N LYS A 65 6.97 -24.19 -5.03
CA LYS A 65 7.59 -25.26 -4.26
C LYS A 65 8.17 -24.64 -3.01
N ALA A 66 7.82 -25.18 -1.85
CA ALA A 66 8.47 -24.82 -0.59
C ALA A 66 8.64 -26.07 0.27
N SER A 67 9.77 -26.17 0.95
CA SER A 67 10.06 -27.31 1.81
C SER A 67 10.68 -26.91 3.13
N VAL A 68 10.60 -27.82 4.09
CA VAL A 68 11.31 -27.76 5.36
C VAL A 68 11.86 -29.13 5.67
N ARG A 69 13.11 -29.19 6.10
CA ARG A 69 13.90 -30.38 6.38
C ARG A 69 14.53 -30.26 7.75
N PHE A 70 14.49 -31.32 8.54
CA PHE A 70 15.09 -31.32 9.87
C PHE A 70 15.33 -32.73 10.39
N ASP A 71 16.27 -32.83 11.31
CA ASP A 71 16.43 -34.03 12.14
C ASP A 71 15.30 -34.06 13.19
N ILE A 72 14.58 -35.19 13.31
CA ILE A 72 13.47 -35.35 14.26
C ILE A 72 13.85 -34.99 15.72
N ASN A 73 15.13 -35.09 16.08
CA ASN A 73 15.65 -34.76 17.41
C ASN A 73 15.48 -33.27 17.80
N ILE A 74 15.21 -32.37 16.84
CA ILE A 74 14.93 -30.97 17.16
C ILE A 74 13.57 -30.81 17.88
N ILE A 75 12.65 -31.76 17.70
CA ILE A 75 11.32 -31.75 18.32
C ILE A 75 11.42 -32.32 19.74
N LYS A 76 11.58 -31.44 20.73
CA LYS A 76 11.79 -31.85 22.14
C LYS A 76 10.52 -32.19 22.90
N CYS A 77 9.36 -31.73 22.44
CA CYS A 77 8.08 -31.91 23.12
C CYS A 77 6.97 -32.33 22.15
N GLN A 78 6.01 -33.11 22.67
CA GLN A 78 4.77 -33.41 21.96
C GLN A 78 3.90 -32.16 21.87
N GLY A 79 3.08 -32.07 20.82
CA GLY A 79 2.13 -30.98 20.63
C GLY A 79 2.28 -30.29 19.27
N TYR A 80 1.80 -29.05 19.21
CA TYR A 80 1.73 -28.23 18.01
C TYR A 80 3.04 -27.51 17.76
N HIS A 81 3.55 -27.62 16.53
CA HIS A 81 4.79 -26.98 16.10
C HIS A 81 4.56 -26.24 14.79
N TRP A 82 4.83 -24.94 14.78
CA TRP A 82 4.98 -24.18 13.54
C TRP A 82 6.41 -24.34 13.05
N LEU A 83 6.59 -24.68 11.78
CA LEU A 83 7.89 -24.76 11.14
C LEU A 83 7.93 -23.84 9.91
N PRO A 84 9.02 -23.10 9.68
CA PRO A 84 9.15 -22.26 8.50
C PRO A 84 9.31 -23.14 7.27
N MET A 85 8.74 -22.70 6.14
CA MET A 85 8.94 -23.34 4.85
C MET A 85 9.80 -22.43 3.97
N PHE A 86 10.69 -23.02 3.18
CA PHE A 86 11.65 -22.28 2.35
C PHE A 86 11.38 -22.54 0.86
N PRO A 87 11.18 -21.49 0.05
CA PRO A 87 10.95 -21.65 -1.39
C PRO A 87 12.23 -22.01 -2.16
N ASP A 88 13.41 -21.63 -1.66
CA ASP A 88 14.66 -21.60 -2.43
C ASP A 88 15.69 -22.68 -2.04
N GLY A 89 15.24 -23.86 -1.63
CA GLY A 89 16.08 -25.06 -1.51
C GLY A 89 17.06 -25.15 -0.34
N ILE A 90 17.29 -24.07 0.42
CA ILE A 90 17.92 -24.14 1.74
C ILE A 90 16.81 -24.42 2.76
N ASP A 91 16.40 -25.68 2.85
CA ASP A 91 15.23 -26.09 3.62
C ASP A 91 15.57 -26.63 5.02
N ILE A 92 16.84 -26.67 5.41
CA ILE A 92 17.28 -27.34 6.64
C ILE A 92 17.18 -26.42 7.86
N ILE A 93 16.45 -26.85 8.89
CA ILE A 93 16.41 -26.21 10.21
C ILE A 93 17.10 -27.10 11.26
N THR A 94 17.88 -26.48 12.14
CA THR A 94 18.64 -27.16 13.20
C THR A 94 17.98 -27.03 14.58
N GLU A 95 16.99 -26.15 14.71
CA GLU A 95 16.22 -25.91 15.93
C GLU A 95 14.81 -25.44 15.59
N VAL A 96 13.86 -25.64 16.51
CA VAL A 96 12.49 -25.14 16.34
C VAL A 96 12.46 -23.66 16.72
N PRO A 97 12.17 -22.75 15.77
CA PRO A 97 12.15 -21.32 16.05
C PRO A 97 10.97 -20.93 16.95
N GLU A 98 11.20 -19.97 17.87
CA GLU A 98 10.14 -19.42 18.74
C GLU A 98 9.08 -18.63 17.95
N GLU A 99 9.51 -17.92 16.91
CA GLU A 99 8.65 -17.15 16.02
C GLU A 99 8.83 -17.60 14.56
N VAL A 100 7.71 -17.88 13.88
CA VAL A 100 7.70 -18.42 12.52
C VAL A 100 6.97 -17.49 11.57
N GLY A 101 7.72 -16.89 10.65
CA GLY A 101 7.20 -16.07 9.54
C GLY A 101 6.50 -16.90 8.46
N LEU A 102 5.98 -16.23 7.43
CA LEU A 102 5.43 -16.90 6.25
C LEU A 102 6.54 -17.13 5.20
N PRO A 103 6.53 -18.26 4.46
CA PRO A 103 5.57 -19.36 4.54
C PRO A 103 5.89 -20.36 5.66
N ARG A 104 4.88 -21.10 6.14
CA ARG A 104 4.99 -22.00 7.29
C ARG A 104 3.99 -23.16 7.28
N ILE A 105 4.33 -24.23 7.99
CA ILE A 105 3.51 -25.44 8.16
C ILE A 105 3.26 -25.71 9.65
N LEU A 106 2.03 -26.11 9.99
CA LEU A 106 1.63 -26.50 11.34
C LEU A 106 1.49 -28.02 11.42
N LEU A 107 2.27 -28.61 12.32
CA LEU A 107 2.33 -30.05 12.57
C LEU A 107 1.98 -30.36 14.02
N ILE A 108 1.34 -31.50 14.28
CA ILE A 108 1.26 -32.09 15.62
C ILE A 108 2.19 -33.29 15.69
N PHE A 109 3.09 -33.32 16.67
CA PHE A 109 3.88 -34.51 16.99
C PHE A 109 3.32 -35.20 18.22
N GLN A 110 2.92 -36.46 18.08
CA GLN A 110 2.48 -37.31 19.18
C GLN A 110 3.39 -38.54 19.22
N SER A 111 4.04 -38.79 20.36
CA SER A 111 4.75 -40.06 20.53
C SER A 111 3.74 -41.11 20.98
N ARG A 112 3.72 -42.26 20.28
CA ARG A 112 2.95 -43.43 20.70
C ARG A 112 3.60 -44.04 21.95
N LYS A 113 3.47 -43.38 23.10
CA LYS A 113 3.57 -44.10 24.36
C LYS A 113 2.27 -44.87 24.48
N PHE A 114 2.33 -46.18 24.26
CA PHE A 114 1.25 -47.07 24.68
C PHE A 114 0.97 -46.76 26.15
N LEU A 115 -0.15 -46.12 26.44
CA LEU A 115 -0.64 -46.01 27.80
C LEU A 115 -0.77 -47.47 28.27
N SER A 116 0.04 -47.88 29.24
CA SER A 116 -0.10 -49.21 29.82
C SER A 116 -1.55 -49.32 30.33
N PRO A 117 -2.26 -50.45 30.09
CA PRO A 117 -3.62 -50.60 30.57
C PRO A 117 -3.70 -50.23 32.04
N VAL A 118 -4.54 -49.27 32.37
CA VAL A 118 -4.86 -48.94 33.76
C VAL A 118 -5.53 -50.18 34.33
N ILE A 119 -4.84 -50.88 35.24
CA ILE A 119 -5.45 -51.95 36.00
C ILE A 119 -6.46 -51.28 36.93
N GLU A 120 -7.74 -51.40 36.62
CA GLU A 120 -8.82 -50.98 37.51
C GLU A 120 -8.71 -51.79 38.81
N ILE A 121 -8.21 -51.16 39.88
CA ILE A 121 -8.24 -51.72 41.22
C ILE A 121 -9.70 -51.64 41.67
N THR A 122 -10.41 -52.76 41.57
CA THR A 122 -11.75 -52.92 42.12
C THR A 122 -11.65 -52.88 43.65
N GLU A 123 -12.28 -51.89 44.28
CA GLU A 123 -12.42 -51.79 45.72
C GLU A 123 -13.19 -53.00 46.25
N THR A 124 -12.49 -53.86 46.99
CA THR A 124 -13.09 -54.87 47.86
C THR A 124 -13.05 -54.33 49.29
N SER A 125 -14.15 -53.75 49.76
CA SER A 125 -14.33 -53.47 51.19
C SER A 125 -15.20 -54.57 51.81
N GLU A 126 -14.54 -55.52 52.46
CA GLU A 126 -15.17 -56.47 53.38
C GLU A 126 -15.27 -55.87 54.80
N ILE A 127 -16.50 -55.82 55.31
CA ILE A 127 -16.98 -56.40 56.59
C ILE A 127 -16.44 -55.90 57.96
N SER A 128 -17.44 -55.67 58.84
CA SER A 128 -17.49 -55.75 60.32
C SER A 128 -16.98 -54.59 61.19
N GLU A 129 -17.86 -54.08 62.06
CA GLU A 129 -18.01 -54.60 63.43
C GLU A 129 -19.33 -54.16 64.09
N ASN A 130 -20.00 -55.14 64.70
CA ASN A 130 -21.06 -54.96 65.70
C ASN A 130 -20.43 -54.41 66.98
N VAL A 131 -21.08 -53.46 67.65
CA VAL A 131 -20.80 -53.15 69.06
C VAL A 131 -22.11 -53.16 69.84
N GLU A 132 -22.10 -54.01 70.85
CA GLU A 132 -23.13 -54.26 71.85
C GLU A 132 -23.44 -53.04 72.71
N TYR A 133 -24.71 -52.97 73.15
CA TYR A 133 -25.16 -52.08 74.20
C TYR A 133 -24.50 -52.43 75.54
N ALA A 134 -23.68 -51.53 76.07
CA ALA A 134 -23.21 -51.55 77.45
C ALA A 134 -23.62 -50.26 78.18
N GLU A 135 -24.44 -50.47 79.21
CA GLU A 135 -24.36 -49.89 80.56
C GLU A 135 -23.92 -48.41 80.72
N ILE A 136 -24.88 -47.60 81.18
CA ILE A 136 -24.71 -46.20 81.60
C ILE A 136 -23.74 -46.17 82.79
N THR A 137 -22.49 -45.83 82.50
CA THR A 137 -21.48 -45.43 83.48
C THR A 137 -21.22 -43.93 83.34
N GLU A 138 -21.02 -43.27 84.48
CA GLU A 138 -20.89 -41.82 84.61
C GLU A 138 -19.91 -41.22 83.60
N VAL A 139 -20.39 -40.29 82.79
CA VAL A 139 -19.62 -39.61 81.73
C VAL A 139 -18.37 -38.95 82.33
N PRO A 140 -17.16 -39.30 81.87
CA PRO A 140 -15.93 -38.64 82.30
C PRO A 140 -15.98 -37.16 81.94
N THR A 141 -15.85 -36.28 82.92
CA THR A 141 -15.83 -34.81 82.74
C THR A 141 -14.76 -34.32 81.74
N GLU A 142 -13.72 -35.12 81.47
CA GLU A 142 -12.71 -34.84 80.44
C GLU A 142 -13.23 -34.97 79.00
N GLU A 143 -14.16 -35.88 78.71
CA GLU A 143 -14.73 -36.05 77.37
C GLU A 143 -15.64 -34.88 76.99
N ILE A 144 -16.36 -34.33 77.97
CA ILE A 144 -17.18 -33.13 77.78
C ILE A 144 -16.28 -31.93 77.44
N SER A 145 -15.15 -31.78 78.12
CA SER A 145 -14.17 -30.71 77.83
C SER A 145 -13.59 -30.82 76.42
N LYS A 146 -13.17 -32.02 76.00
CA LYS A 146 -12.67 -32.27 74.63
C LYS A 146 -13.72 -32.00 73.56
N ASN A 147 -14.98 -32.38 73.80
CA ASN A 147 -16.08 -32.10 72.88
C ASN A 147 -16.36 -30.60 72.74
N VAL A 148 -16.25 -29.81 73.82
CA VAL A 148 -16.38 -28.35 73.76
C VAL A 148 -15.24 -27.74 72.96
N GLU A 149 -13.99 -28.17 73.18
CA GLU A 149 -12.83 -27.69 72.41
C GLU A 149 -12.95 -28.00 70.91
N LEU A 150 -13.35 -29.23 70.56
CA LEU A 150 -13.60 -29.63 69.18
C LEU A 150 -14.71 -28.78 68.54
N ARG A 151 -15.79 -28.47 69.27
CA ARG A 151 -16.87 -27.61 68.77
C ARG A 151 -16.39 -26.18 68.49
N MET A 152 -15.56 -25.60 69.35
CA MET A 152 -14.98 -24.27 69.07
C MET A 152 -14.09 -24.32 67.83
N LYS A 153 -13.26 -25.35 67.70
CA LYS A 153 -12.38 -25.51 66.53
C LYS A 153 -13.17 -25.70 65.24
N ILE A 154 -14.28 -26.43 65.27
CA ILE A 154 -15.21 -26.55 64.14
C ILE A 154 -15.77 -25.17 63.77
N MET A 155 -16.25 -24.41 64.75
CA MET A 155 -16.81 -23.07 64.52
C MET A 155 -15.76 -22.11 63.91
N ASP A 156 -14.52 -22.14 64.39
CA ASP A 156 -13.42 -21.33 63.83
C ASP A 156 -13.09 -21.74 62.38
N LEU A 157 -13.06 -23.05 62.10
CA LEU A 157 -12.85 -23.58 60.74
C LEU A 157 -14.00 -23.20 59.80
N GLU A 158 -15.24 -23.29 60.25
CA GLU A 158 -16.41 -22.86 59.48
C GLU A 158 -16.34 -21.36 59.17
N GLN A 159 -15.98 -20.52 60.14
CA GLN A 159 -15.82 -19.08 59.91
C GLN A 159 -14.70 -18.77 58.91
N ASN A 160 -13.56 -19.47 59.01
CA ASN A 160 -12.45 -19.32 58.06
C ASN A 160 -12.86 -19.74 56.64
N ILE A 161 -13.59 -20.86 56.49
CA ILE A 161 -14.11 -21.32 55.19
C ILE A 161 -15.07 -20.28 54.59
N GLN A 162 -15.96 -19.69 55.39
CA GLN A 162 -16.87 -18.64 54.91
C GLN A 162 -16.12 -17.38 54.46
N LEU A 163 -15.09 -16.96 55.20
CA LEU A 163 -14.26 -15.82 54.82
C LEU A 163 -13.48 -16.09 53.53
N GLU A 164 -12.89 -17.28 53.40
CA GLU A 164 -12.17 -17.68 52.19
C GLU A 164 -13.11 -17.72 50.98
N LYS A 165 -14.30 -18.32 51.13
CA LYS A 165 -15.32 -18.33 50.09
C LYS A 165 -15.73 -16.93 49.64
N PHE A 166 -15.90 -16.00 50.59
CA PHE A 166 -16.20 -14.60 50.29
C PHE A 166 -15.06 -13.94 49.50
N ASN A 167 -13.80 -14.15 49.90
CA ASN A 167 -12.64 -13.62 49.19
C ASN A 167 -12.51 -14.20 47.77
N GLN A 168 -12.78 -15.50 47.60
CA GLN A 168 -12.79 -16.15 46.29
C GLN A 168 -13.87 -15.57 45.36
N ILE A 169 -15.09 -15.34 45.87
CA ILE A 169 -16.17 -14.70 45.11
C ILE A 169 -15.75 -13.29 44.65
N GLN A 170 -15.18 -12.47 45.53
CA GLN A 170 -14.70 -11.13 45.16
C GLN A 170 -13.60 -11.17 44.09
N ASN A 171 -12.70 -12.15 44.16
CA ASN A 171 -11.65 -12.35 43.16
C ASN A 171 -12.26 -12.75 41.80
N ILE A 172 -13.23 -13.66 41.79
CA ILE A 172 -13.96 -14.05 40.56
C ILE A 172 -14.68 -12.85 39.96
N ASP A 173 -15.35 -12.02 40.78
CA ASP A 173 -16.05 -10.82 40.31
C ASP A 173 -15.10 -9.78 39.73
N LYS A 174 -13.89 -9.64 40.30
CA LYS A 174 -12.85 -8.77 39.75
C LYS A 174 -12.36 -9.29 38.40
N ILE A 175 -12.01 -10.56 38.33
CA ILE A 175 -11.57 -11.22 37.09
C ILE A 175 -12.63 -11.08 36.00
N THR A 176 -13.91 -11.32 36.33
CA THR A 176 -15.04 -11.21 35.38
C THR A 176 -15.19 -9.78 34.84
N ARG A 177 -15.05 -8.76 35.70
CA ARG A 177 -15.08 -7.35 35.27
C ARG A 177 -13.91 -6.99 34.37
N ASP A 178 -12.71 -7.45 34.70
CA ASP A 178 -11.52 -7.19 33.90
C ASP A 178 -11.60 -7.87 32.53
N TYR A 179 -12.05 -9.12 32.47
CA TYR A 179 -12.30 -9.82 31.20
C TYR A 179 -13.36 -9.11 30.36
N LYS A 180 -14.48 -8.67 30.96
CA LYS A 180 -15.52 -7.93 30.25
C LYS A 180 -14.99 -6.62 29.66
N ALA A 181 -14.24 -5.85 30.44
CA ALA A 181 -13.63 -4.61 29.97
C ALA A 181 -12.62 -4.83 28.83
N ASN A 182 -11.86 -5.92 28.87
CA ASN A 182 -10.96 -6.30 27.77
C ASN A 182 -11.72 -6.73 26.51
N LEU A 183 -12.82 -7.45 26.66
CA LEU A 183 -13.69 -7.87 25.57
C LEU A 183 -14.33 -6.66 24.88
N ASP A 184 -14.79 -5.67 25.65
CA ASP A 184 -15.34 -4.42 25.13
C ASP A 184 -14.30 -3.60 24.36
N LYS A 185 -13.05 -3.54 24.86
CA LYS A 185 -11.93 -2.90 24.14
C LYS A 185 -11.62 -3.61 22.82
N LEU A 186 -11.54 -4.94 22.84
CA LEU A 186 -11.27 -5.73 21.65
C LEU A 186 -12.39 -5.56 20.60
N ASN A 187 -13.65 -5.58 21.03
CA ASN A 187 -14.79 -5.32 20.15
C ASN A 187 -14.73 -3.92 19.51
N PHE A 188 -14.32 -2.91 20.27
CA PHE A 188 -14.13 -1.56 19.73
C PHE A 188 -13.02 -1.51 18.66
N GLU A 189 -11.91 -2.21 18.87
CA GLU A 189 -10.85 -2.30 17.86
C GLU A 189 -11.29 -3.05 16.60
N VAL A 190 -12.01 -4.16 16.76
CA VAL A 190 -12.58 -4.93 15.64
C VAL A 190 -13.50 -4.05 14.79
N GLU A 191 -14.39 -3.28 15.41
CA GLU A 191 -15.30 -2.38 14.68
C GLU A 191 -14.54 -1.25 13.96
N LYS A 192 -13.50 -0.71 14.59
CA LYS A 192 -12.60 0.27 13.95
C LYS A 192 -11.93 -0.31 12.70
N TYR A 193 -11.40 -1.54 12.77
CA TYR A 193 -10.78 -2.20 11.62
C TYR A 193 -11.78 -2.54 10.52
N LYS A 194 -13.02 -2.88 10.88
CA LYS A 194 -14.11 -3.12 9.93
C LYS A 194 -14.43 -1.85 9.12
N ILE A 195 -14.59 -0.70 9.79
CA ILE A 195 -14.80 0.60 9.13
C ILE A 195 -13.64 0.94 8.19
N TRP A 196 -12.39 0.69 8.63
CA TRP A 196 -11.22 0.92 7.77
C TRP A 196 -11.21 -0.01 6.55
N SER A 197 -11.53 -1.28 6.73
CA SER A 197 -11.63 -2.26 5.64
C SER A 197 -12.65 -1.83 4.59
N GLU A 198 -13.85 -1.40 4.99
CA GLU A 198 -14.88 -0.87 4.08
C GLU A 198 -14.41 0.40 3.34
N LYS A 199 -13.73 1.30 4.04
CA LYS A 199 -13.13 2.51 3.43
C LYS A 199 -12.06 2.18 2.39
N TYR A 200 -11.22 1.18 2.63
CA TYR A 200 -10.24 0.74 1.64
C TYR A 200 -10.89 0.00 0.48
N LYS A 201 -11.90 -0.82 0.74
CA LYS A 201 -12.68 -1.52 -0.29
C LYS A 201 -13.32 -0.53 -1.27
N THR A 202 -14.00 0.49 -0.76
CA THR A 202 -14.59 1.58 -1.57
C THR A 202 -13.55 2.37 -2.35
N LYS A 203 -12.37 2.62 -1.77
CA LYS A 203 -11.27 3.26 -2.52
C LYS A 203 -10.76 2.38 -3.66
N CYS A 204 -10.61 1.07 -3.43
CA CYS A 204 -10.19 0.13 -4.47
C CYS A 204 -11.20 0.05 -5.62
N THR A 205 -12.51 0.06 -5.33
CA THR A 205 -13.54 0.06 -6.39
C THR A 205 -13.47 1.33 -7.23
N THR A 206 -13.34 2.51 -6.60
CA THR A 206 -13.19 3.77 -7.35
C THR A 206 -11.94 3.81 -8.23
N LEU A 207 -10.80 3.30 -7.74
CA LEU A 207 -9.57 3.23 -8.52
C LEU A 207 -9.67 2.25 -9.69
N SER A 208 -10.39 1.13 -9.51
CA SER A 208 -10.66 0.18 -10.60
C SER A 208 -11.51 0.83 -11.70
N GLU A 209 -12.59 1.52 -11.33
CA GLU A 209 -13.45 2.21 -12.29
C GLU A 209 -12.70 3.31 -13.07
N ASP A 210 -11.81 4.05 -12.41
CA ASP A 210 -11.00 5.07 -13.07
C ASP A 210 -9.94 4.46 -14.00
N LEU A 211 -9.39 3.30 -13.64
CA LEU A 211 -8.46 2.55 -14.50
C LEU A 211 -9.16 2.03 -15.75
N ASP A 212 -10.38 1.50 -15.62
CA ASP A 212 -11.19 1.04 -16.76
C ASP A 212 -11.53 2.19 -17.70
N LYS A 213 -11.92 3.36 -17.16
CA LYS A 213 -12.17 4.57 -17.97
C LYS A 213 -10.93 5.01 -18.74
N LYS A 214 -9.76 5.03 -18.08
CA LYS A 214 -8.49 5.38 -18.75
C LYS A 214 -8.09 4.36 -19.81
N SER A 215 -8.30 3.08 -19.55
CA SER A 215 -8.02 2.02 -20.52
C SER A 215 -8.88 2.18 -21.77
N LYS A 216 -10.16 2.56 -21.60
CA LYS A 216 -11.05 2.83 -22.74
C LYS A 216 -10.60 4.05 -23.54
N LEU A 217 -10.26 5.16 -22.88
CA LEU A 217 -9.74 6.35 -23.55
C LEU A 217 -8.45 6.10 -24.34
N LEU A 218 -7.58 5.22 -23.82
CA LEU A 218 -6.34 4.85 -24.50
C LEU A 218 -6.63 4.06 -25.78
N LEU A 219 -7.58 3.12 -25.73
CA LEU A 219 -8.04 2.39 -26.91
C LEU A 219 -8.63 3.33 -27.96
N ASP A 220 -9.53 4.23 -27.56
CA ASP A 220 -10.14 5.22 -28.47
C ASP A 220 -9.06 6.12 -29.13
N SER A 221 -8.02 6.50 -28.39
CA SER A 221 -6.90 7.30 -28.91
C SER A 221 -6.00 6.50 -29.87
N GLU A 222 -5.85 5.19 -29.65
CA GLU A 222 -5.08 4.32 -30.53
C GLU A 222 -5.80 4.10 -31.87
N ASP A 223 -7.12 3.95 -31.84
CA ASP A 223 -7.98 3.88 -33.04
C ASP A 223 -7.90 5.20 -33.84
N GLU A 224 -7.97 6.36 -33.19
CA GLU A 224 -7.82 7.66 -33.84
C GLU A 224 -6.44 7.82 -34.51
N LYS A 225 -5.37 7.39 -33.82
CA LYS A 225 -4.01 7.40 -34.35
C LYS A 225 -3.88 6.50 -35.59
N GLU A 226 -4.55 5.35 -35.61
CA GLU A 226 -4.57 4.46 -36.77
C GLU A 226 -5.30 5.10 -37.96
N MET A 227 -6.45 5.72 -37.72
CA MET A 227 -7.20 6.47 -38.75
C MET A 227 -6.36 7.60 -39.37
N LEU A 228 -5.73 8.43 -38.53
CA LEU A 228 -4.87 9.53 -38.99
C LEU A 228 -3.66 9.02 -39.77
N LYS A 229 -3.10 7.87 -39.39
CA LYS A 229 -2.00 7.23 -40.11
C LYS A 229 -2.44 6.75 -41.49
N ALA A 230 -3.65 6.20 -41.61
CA ALA A 230 -4.23 5.80 -42.89
C ALA A 230 -4.46 7.03 -43.79
N GLU A 231 -5.01 8.12 -43.25
CA GLU A 231 -5.23 9.36 -43.98
C GLU A 231 -3.92 10.00 -44.45
N LEU A 232 -2.89 10.04 -43.59
CA LEU A 232 -1.57 10.53 -43.96
C LEU A 232 -0.95 9.72 -45.11
N ASN A 233 -1.10 8.40 -45.10
CA ASN A 233 -0.63 7.54 -46.17
C ASN A 233 -1.37 7.82 -47.49
N LEU A 234 -2.69 8.04 -47.42
CA LEU A 234 -3.49 8.43 -48.58
C LEU A 234 -3.00 9.76 -49.18
N TYR A 235 -2.73 10.77 -48.36
CA TYR A 235 -2.17 12.05 -48.83
C TYR A 235 -0.78 11.90 -49.44
N LYS A 236 0.09 11.07 -48.86
CA LYS A 236 1.41 10.78 -49.44
C LYS A 236 1.29 10.15 -50.83
N THR A 237 0.40 9.18 -51.00
CA THR A 237 0.13 8.56 -52.31
C THR A 237 -0.36 9.60 -53.32
N LYS A 238 -1.38 10.40 -52.97
CA LYS A 238 -1.88 11.48 -53.85
C LYS A 238 -0.80 12.51 -54.20
N HIS A 239 0.05 12.87 -53.24
CA HIS A 239 1.15 13.81 -53.50
C HIS A 239 2.17 13.24 -54.49
N SER A 240 2.51 11.95 -54.36
CA SER A 240 3.39 11.27 -55.32
C SER A 240 2.78 11.22 -56.73
N GLU A 241 1.48 10.96 -56.85
CA GLU A 241 0.75 10.98 -58.13
C GLU A 241 0.77 12.38 -58.77
N LEU A 242 0.60 13.44 -57.98
CA LEU A 242 0.68 14.82 -58.44
C LEU A 242 2.08 15.18 -58.94
N ILE A 243 3.14 14.74 -58.26
CA ILE A 243 4.53 14.93 -58.72
C ILE A 243 4.73 14.26 -60.08
N ILE A 244 4.29 13.00 -60.23
CA ILE A 244 4.38 12.26 -61.50
C ILE A 244 3.58 12.98 -62.61
N ALA A 245 2.38 13.47 -62.30
CA ALA A 245 1.56 14.22 -63.25
C ALA A 245 2.24 15.53 -63.69
N GLN A 246 2.86 16.25 -62.75
CA GLN A 246 3.60 17.47 -63.03
C GLN A 246 4.82 17.19 -63.93
N GLU A 247 5.58 16.13 -63.67
CA GLU A 247 6.71 15.72 -64.50
C GLU A 247 6.27 15.38 -65.94
N LYS A 248 5.17 14.63 -66.10
CA LYS A 248 4.59 14.36 -67.42
C LYS A 248 4.20 15.65 -68.15
N MET A 249 3.60 16.61 -67.45
CA MET A 249 3.22 17.90 -68.05
C MET A 249 4.45 18.67 -68.53
N HIS A 250 5.54 18.69 -67.76
CA HIS A 250 6.81 19.29 -68.16
C HIS A 250 7.42 18.60 -69.39
N GLN A 251 7.33 17.27 -69.49
CA GLN A 251 7.79 16.54 -70.68
C GLN A 251 6.99 16.92 -71.94
N ILE A 252 5.67 17.06 -71.82
CA ILE A 252 4.80 17.50 -72.93
C ILE A 252 5.16 18.93 -73.36
N LEU A 253 5.34 19.84 -72.42
CA LEU A 253 5.77 21.22 -72.69
C LEU A 253 7.11 21.25 -73.45
N ASN A 254 8.11 20.51 -72.98
CA ASN A 254 9.41 20.42 -73.65
C ASN A 254 9.30 19.84 -75.07
N SER A 255 8.41 18.87 -75.30
CA SER A 255 8.15 18.35 -76.65
C SER A 255 7.49 19.39 -77.55
N LYS A 256 6.55 20.19 -77.03
CA LYS A 256 5.87 21.25 -77.77
C LYS A 256 6.79 22.42 -78.10
N ASP A 257 7.71 22.77 -77.21
CA ASP A 257 8.73 23.80 -77.49
C ASP A 257 9.67 23.39 -78.64
N LYS A 258 10.01 22.10 -78.73
CA LYS A 258 10.77 21.56 -79.87
C LYS A 258 9.98 21.65 -81.18
N GLU A 259 8.70 21.28 -81.16
CA GLU A 259 7.80 21.37 -82.32
C GLU A 259 7.65 22.83 -82.81
N ILE A 260 7.43 23.76 -81.88
CA ILE A 260 7.37 25.20 -82.19
C ILE A 260 8.69 25.69 -82.80
N SER A 261 9.83 25.22 -82.27
CA SER A 261 11.16 25.58 -82.80
C SER A 261 11.36 25.08 -84.23
N LEU A 262 10.91 23.85 -84.54
CA LEU A 262 10.93 23.29 -85.90
C LEU A 262 10.02 24.08 -86.85
N LEU A 263 8.79 24.39 -86.44
CA LEU A 263 7.86 25.19 -87.24
C LEU A 263 8.41 26.58 -87.56
N LYS A 264 9.05 27.24 -86.58
CA LYS A 264 9.73 28.52 -86.79
C LYS A 264 10.83 28.41 -87.85
N ALA A 265 11.69 27.39 -87.75
CA ALA A 265 12.75 27.15 -88.73
C ALA A 265 12.19 26.94 -90.16
N ILE A 266 11.11 26.17 -90.31
CA ILE A 266 10.45 25.97 -91.62
C ILE A 266 9.90 27.30 -92.15
N SER A 267 9.25 28.11 -91.31
CA SER A 267 8.70 29.40 -91.72
C SER A 267 9.77 30.41 -92.14
N GLU A 268 10.96 30.37 -91.54
CA GLU A 268 12.10 31.21 -91.92
C GLU A 268 12.69 30.81 -93.27
N VAL A 269 12.74 29.50 -93.58
CA VAL A 269 13.15 29.01 -94.89
C VAL A 269 12.15 29.45 -95.98
N GLN A 270 10.85 29.30 -95.72
CA GLN A 270 9.81 29.74 -96.66
C GLN A 270 9.80 31.26 -96.89
N LYS A 271 10.17 32.07 -95.89
CA LYS A 271 10.35 33.52 -96.07
C LYS A 271 11.55 33.85 -96.97
N LYS A 272 12.66 33.10 -96.85
CA LYS A 272 13.83 33.29 -97.73
C LYS A 272 13.54 32.91 -99.18
N ASP A 273 12.65 31.95 -99.42
CA ASP A 273 12.22 31.59 -100.78
C ASP A 273 11.23 32.60 -101.39
N PHE A 274 10.50 33.37 -100.56
CA PHE A 274 9.63 34.46 -101.02
C PHE A 274 10.33 35.83 -101.15
N GLU A 275 11.46 36.06 -100.48
CA GLU A 275 12.25 37.29 -100.61
C GLU A 275 13.12 37.33 -101.89
N CYS A 276 13.15 36.27 -102.70
CA CYS A 276 13.72 36.30 -104.06
C CYS A 276 12.72 36.78 -105.13
N VAL A 277 11.44 36.98 -104.79
CA VAL A 277 10.41 37.51 -105.71
C VAL A 277 9.46 38.42 -104.94
N SER A 278 9.91 39.60 -104.52
CA SER A 278 9.08 40.82 -104.36
C SER A 278 9.85 41.89 -103.58
N GLN A 279 10.90 42.41 -104.21
CA GLN A 279 11.44 43.71 -103.84
C GLN A 279 10.64 44.78 -104.58
N GLU A 280 9.48 45.18 -104.02
CA GLU A 280 8.84 46.51 -104.21
C GLU A 280 7.44 46.53 -103.55
N CYS A 281 7.32 47.06 -102.32
CA CYS A 281 6.36 48.12 -101.94
C CYS A 281 6.19 48.24 -100.40
N VAL A 282 6.76 49.32 -99.85
CA VAL A 282 6.05 50.40 -99.13
C VAL A 282 5.15 50.03 -97.90
N SER A 283 5.76 50.15 -96.71
CA SER A 283 5.42 51.08 -95.58
C SER A 283 4.20 50.91 -94.63
N VAL A 284 4.49 51.25 -93.36
CA VAL A 284 3.60 51.73 -92.24
C VAL A 284 2.71 50.66 -91.58
N VAL A 285 2.77 50.39 -90.27
CA VAL A 285 1.99 51.04 -89.18
C VAL A 285 2.51 50.62 -87.78
N GLN A 286 2.25 51.52 -86.84
CA GLN A 286 2.70 51.74 -85.47
C GLN A 286 2.35 50.70 -84.37
N LYS A 287 3.18 50.76 -83.30
CA LYS A 287 2.90 50.69 -81.84
C LYS A 287 2.02 49.54 -81.29
N LYS A 288 2.52 48.87 -80.23
CA LYS A 288 1.89 48.91 -78.89
C LYS A 288 2.73 48.29 -77.76
N GLU A 289 2.70 49.04 -76.68
CA GLU A 289 3.09 48.82 -75.28
C GLU A 289 2.97 47.38 -74.75
N GLN A 290 3.95 46.97 -73.91
CA GLN A 290 3.65 46.04 -72.82
C GLN A 290 4.27 46.49 -71.49
N LYS A 291 3.44 46.35 -70.46
CA LYS A 291 3.45 46.96 -69.14
C LYS A 291 4.46 46.29 -68.21
N LYS A 292 5.25 47.11 -67.49
CA LYS A 292 5.97 46.71 -66.28
C LYS A 292 4.97 46.37 -65.16
N LYS A 293 4.85 45.09 -64.78
CA LYS A 293 4.17 44.67 -63.54
C LYS A 293 5.11 44.89 -62.36
N LYS A 294 4.78 45.87 -61.52
CA LYS A 294 5.38 46.08 -60.19
C LYS A 294 4.95 44.92 -59.28
N SER A 295 5.91 44.19 -58.73
CA SER A 295 5.71 43.29 -57.59
C SER A 295 5.37 44.13 -56.36
N LYS A 296 4.21 43.86 -55.76
CA LYS A 296 3.85 44.38 -54.43
C LYS A 296 4.66 43.58 -53.40
N LEU A 297 5.64 44.22 -52.76
CA LEU A 297 6.19 43.76 -51.49
C LEU A 297 5.07 43.91 -50.45
N ILE A 298 4.76 42.82 -49.75
CA ILE A 298 3.88 42.83 -48.58
C ILE A 298 4.78 43.19 -47.39
N ASP A 299 4.59 44.39 -46.85
CA ASP A 299 5.26 44.88 -45.65
C ASP A 299 4.43 44.43 -44.44
N PHE A 300 5.02 43.62 -43.56
CA PHE A 300 4.41 43.24 -42.28
C PHE A 300 4.89 44.20 -41.19
N SER A 301 4.09 45.22 -40.90
CA SER A 301 4.26 46.07 -39.72
C SER A 301 3.94 45.30 -38.45
N ILE A 302 4.95 45.07 -37.61
CA ILE A 302 4.81 44.52 -36.25
C ILE A 302 4.46 45.68 -35.30
N GLU A 303 3.17 45.92 -35.06
CA GLU A 303 2.71 46.78 -33.98
C GLU A 303 2.80 46.05 -32.62
N LYS A 304 3.59 46.59 -31.69
CA LYS A 304 3.62 46.17 -30.28
C LYS A 304 2.40 46.72 -29.54
N LYS A 305 1.33 45.93 -29.45
CA LYS A 305 0.17 46.20 -28.55
C LYS A 305 0.39 45.60 -27.15
N PRO A 306 -0.15 46.22 -26.09
CA PRO A 306 -0.13 45.66 -24.74
C PRO A 306 -0.91 44.34 -24.69
N ILE A 307 -0.34 43.36 -24.00
CA ILE A 307 -0.78 41.96 -23.99
C ILE A 307 -2.13 41.85 -23.27
N ASP A 308 -3.16 41.55 -24.05
CA ASP A 308 -4.53 41.32 -23.58
C ASP A 308 -4.66 39.93 -22.91
N ALA A 309 -5.48 39.84 -21.87
CA ALA A 309 -5.64 38.66 -21.00
C ALA A 309 -6.23 37.43 -21.71
N LYS A 310 -6.55 37.55 -23.01
CA LYS A 310 -7.13 36.49 -23.84
C LYS A 310 -6.12 35.67 -24.66
N GLN A 311 -4.81 35.98 -24.58
CA GLN A 311 -3.76 35.18 -25.28
C GLN A 311 -3.13 34.08 -24.42
N PHE A 312 -3.78 33.63 -23.35
CA PHE A 312 -3.32 32.53 -22.51
C PHE A 312 -3.97 31.21 -22.94
N GLU A 313 -3.71 30.80 -24.18
CA GLU A 313 -4.12 29.47 -24.67
C GLU A 313 -2.99 28.46 -24.41
N THR A 314 -3.23 27.66 -23.37
CA THR A 314 -3.00 26.20 -23.28
C THR A 314 -1.75 25.64 -23.96
N LEU A 315 -0.65 25.54 -23.21
CA LEU A 315 0.24 24.39 -23.31
C LEU A 315 0.03 23.51 -22.07
N ASP A 316 -0.88 22.56 -22.20
CA ASP A 316 -1.29 21.58 -21.18
C ASP A 316 -0.26 20.45 -20.96
N ASN A 317 1.03 20.80 -20.91
CA ASN A 317 2.04 19.83 -20.47
C ASN A 317 2.43 20.15 -19.04
N ALA A 318 1.63 19.65 -18.11
CA ALA A 318 1.87 19.76 -16.67
C ALA A 318 3.29 19.30 -16.28
N ASP A 319 3.87 18.36 -17.03
CA ASP A 319 5.23 17.88 -16.81
C ASP A 319 6.31 18.88 -17.28
N ILE A 320 6.05 19.63 -18.35
CA ILE A 320 6.94 20.72 -18.80
C ILE A 320 6.90 21.87 -17.79
N ILE A 321 5.71 22.21 -17.28
CA ILE A 321 5.55 23.21 -16.21
C ILE A 321 6.30 22.76 -14.95
N GLN A 322 6.15 21.49 -14.56
CA GLN A 322 6.84 20.91 -13.40
C GLN A 322 8.37 21.00 -13.57
N MET A 323 8.89 20.65 -14.75
CA MET A 323 10.32 20.70 -15.05
C MET A 323 10.87 22.13 -14.93
N HIS A 324 10.24 23.11 -15.59
CA HIS A 324 10.67 24.50 -15.51
C HIS A 324 10.50 25.09 -14.11
N LEU A 325 9.44 24.71 -13.38
CA LEU A 325 9.26 25.12 -12.00
C LEU A 325 10.39 24.60 -11.11
N GLN A 326 10.74 23.32 -11.23
CA GLN A 326 11.87 22.73 -10.49
C GLN A 326 13.20 23.39 -10.85
N GLU A 327 13.44 23.69 -12.13
CA GLU A 327 14.66 24.38 -12.58
C GLU A 327 14.78 25.77 -11.94
N ASN A 328 13.70 26.57 -11.96
CA ASN A 328 13.68 27.89 -11.34
C ASN A 328 13.84 27.81 -9.81
N LEU A 329 13.17 26.86 -9.15
CA LEU A 329 13.33 26.67 -7.70
C LEU A 329 14.75 26.21 -7.33
N SER A 330 15.40 25.41 -8.17
CA SER A 330 16.79 24.99 -7.97
C SER A 330 17.75 26.17 -8.06
N LYS A 331 17.55 27.07 -9.05
CA LYS A 331 18.31 28.33 -9.16
C LYS A 331 18.18 29.21 -7.91
N LEU A 332 16.98 29.22 -7.30
CA LEU A 332 16.70 29.95 -6.06
C LEU A 332 17.10 29.18 -4.79
N LYS A 333 17.59 27.94 -4.88
CA LYS A 333 17.87 27.03 -3.76
C LYS A 333 16.64 26.69 -2.90
N LEU A 334 15.45 26.69 -3.51
CA LEU A 334 14.14 26.43 -2.90
C LEU A 334 13.51 25.11 -3.38
N GLU A 335 14.32 24.10 -3.67
CA GLU A 335 13.85 22.75 -4.04
C GLU A 335 12.88 22.18 -2.99
N GLY A 336 11.70 21.75 -3.45
CA GLY A 336 10.65 21.20 -2.57
C GLY A 336 9.79 22.25 -1.86
N PHE A 337 9.99 23.54 -2.11
CA PHE A 337 9.15 24.61 -1.55
C PHE A 337 7.71 24.59 -2.13
N PHE A 338 7.56 24.19 -3.39
CA PHE A 338 6.28 23.97 -4.05
C PHE A 338 5.98 22.47 -4.12
N SER A 339 4.74 22.08 -3.84
CA SER A 339 4.25 20.72 -4.02
C SER A 339 3.11 20.70 -5.04
N ARG A 340 3.16 19.78 -6.02
CA ARG A 340 2.13 19.66 -7.06
C ARG A 340 0.82 19.19 -6.43
N SER A 341 -0.26 19.93 -6.64
CA SER A 341 -1.60 19.57 -6.15
C SER A 341 -2.53 19.11 -7.26
N ASN A 342 -2.46 19.72 -8.44
CA ASN A 342 -3.16 19.33 -9.66
C ASN A 342 -2.32 19.78 -10.88
N GLU A 343 -2.74 19.48 -12.12
CA GLU A 343 -1.98 19.76 -13.36
C GLU A 343 -1.39 21.18 -13.44
N GLN A 344 -2.19 22.20 -13.13
CA GLN A 344 -1.76 23.60 -13.15
C GLN A 344 -1.72 24.23 -11.75
N TYR A 345 -1.98 23.48 -10.68
CA TYR A 345 -2.10 24.03 -9.32
C TYR A 345 -1.05 23.45 -8.38
N TYR A 346 -0.37 24.35 -7.68
CA TYR A 346 0.70 24.03 -6.75
C TYR A 346 0.37 24.55 -5.36
N LYS A 347 0.81 23.82 -4.33
CA LYS A 347 0.70 24.24 -2.93
C LYS A 347 2.02 24.84 -2.44
N VAL A 348 1.90 26.01 -1.81
CA VAL A 348 2.96 26.68 -1.06
C VAL A 348 2.42 26.96 0.35
N GLY A 349 2.96 26.26 1.35
CA GLY A 349 2.36 26.23 2.69
C GLY A 349 0.89 25.80 2.63
N CYS A 350 -0.02 26.65 3.08
CA CYS A 350 -1.46 26.40 3.09
C CYS A 350 -2.20 26.94 1.84
N LYS A 351 -1.51 27.64 0.94
CA LYS A 351 -2.12 28.30 -0.23
C LYS A 351 -1.99 27.42 -1.47
N LYS A 352 -3.05 27.38 -2.28
CA LYS A 352 -3.02 26.83 -3.64
C LYS A 352 -2.88 27.96 -4.65
N VAL A 353 -1.95 27.84 -5.57
CA VAL A 353 -1.67 28.83 -6.63
C VAL A 353 -1.69 28.17 -7.99
N ALA A 354 -2.32 28.82 -8.97
CA ALA A 354 -2.27 28.38 -10.36
C ALA A 354 -0.97 28.88 -11.01
N VAL A 355 -0.30 28.00 -11.74
CA VAL A 355 1.01 28.25 -12.36
C VAL A 355 0.91 28.01 -13.86
N VAL A 356 1.44 28.95 -14.64
CA VAL A 356 1.43 28.93 -16.11
C VAL A 356 2.84 29.19 -16.63
N LEU A 357 3.22 28.47 -17.69
CA LEU A 357 4.48 28.70 -18.40
C LEU A 357 4.25 29.60 -19.62
N LYS A 358 4.98 30.72 -19.70
CA LYS A 358 4.92 31.64 -20.85
C LYS A 358 6.32 32.09 -21.24
N ASN A 359 6.66 31.92 -22.51
CA ASN A 359 7.99 32.29 -23.05
C ASN A 359 9.15 31.71 -22.23
N GLY A 360 9.05 30.44 -21.79
CA GLY A 360 10.06 29.77 -20.96
C GLY A 360 10.14 30.25 -19.51
N SER A 361 9.27 31.18 -19.09
CA SER A 361 9.23 31.71 -17.72
C SER A 361 7.95 31.29 -16.99
N ILE A 362 8.09 31.01 -15.69
CA ILE A 362 6.98 30.58 -14.83
C ILE A 362 6.27 31.80 -14.25
N TYR A 363 4.95 31.84 -14.40
CA TYR A 363 4.06 32.84 -13.85
C TYR A 363 3.04 32.22 -12.89
N CYS A 364 2.79 32.88 -11.77
CA CYS A 364 1.78 32.53 -10.78
C CYS A 364 0.57 33.46 -10.93
N LYS A 365 -0.64 32.90 -11.01
CA LYS A 365 -1.90 33.66 -11.07
C LYS A 365 -2.34 34.09 -9.67
N ILE A 366 -2.63 35.38 -9.51
CA ILE A 366 -3.10 36.01 -8.28
C ILE A 366 -4.31 36.89 -8.62
N GLY A 367 -5.52 36.37 -8.36
CA GLY A 367 -6.75 36.98 -8.86
C GLY A 367 -6.71 37.05 -10.39
N ASP A 368 -6.79 38.26 -10.93
CA ASP A 368 -6.76 38.53 -12.38
C ASP A 368 -5.37 38.89 -12.92
N THR A 369 -4.35 38.91 -12.05
CA THR A 369 -2.99 39.29 -12.43
C THR A 369 -2.06 38.08 -12.45
N TYR A 370 -1.03 38.13 -13.30
CA TYR A 370 0.04 37.15 -13.34
C TYR A 370 1.35 37.80 -12.88
N LYS A 371 2.04 37.19 -11.93
CA LYS A 371 3.37 37.62 -11.47
C LYS A 371 4.39 36.53 -11.77
N THR A 372 5.64 36.90 -12.02
CA THR A 372 6.73 35.93 -12.13
C THR A 372 6.89 35.13 -10.83
N LEU A 373 7.41 33.91 -10.91
CA LEU A 373 7.59 33.02 -9.75
C LEU A 373 8.36 33.70 -8.60
N GLU A 374 9.47 34.38 -8.90
CA GLU A 374 10.27 35.10 -7.91
C GLU A 374 9.45 36.18 -7.20
N ASN A 375 8.78 37.04 -7.98
CA ASN A 375 7.95 38.10 -7.43
C ASN A 375 6.79 37.55 -6.59
N TYR A 376 6.24 36.40 -6.97
CA TYR A 376 5.22 35.73 -6.17
C TYR A 376 5.76 35.26 -4.81
N ILE A 377 6.90 34.55 -4.82
CA ILE A 377 7.52 34.01 -3.60
C ILE A 377 7.84 35.15 -2.62
N TYR A 378 8.51 36.21 -3.09
CA TYR A 378 8.94 37.30 -2.22
C TYR A 378 7.81 38.25 -1.80
N ALA A 379 6.73 38.38 -2.59
CA ALA A 379 5.62 39.27 -2.22
C ALA A 379 4.52 38.57 -1.42
N HIS A 380 4.30 37.27 -1.60
CA HIS A 380 3.11 36.57 -1.09
C HIS A 380 3.41 35.34 -0.22
N CYS A 381 4.66 34.89 -0.14
CA CYS A 381 5.08 33.69 0.59
C CYS A 381 6.26 33.94 1.54
N THR A 382 6.45 35.17 2.04
CA THR A 382 7.58 35.54 2.92
C THR A 382 7.65 34.68 4.18
N GLN A 383 6.52 34.49 4.85
CA GLN A 383 6.45 33.70 6.09
C GLN A 383 6.73 32.20 5.83
N GLU A 384 6.13 31.65 4.78
CA GLU A 384 6.36 30.26 4.37
C GLU A 384 7.82 30.04 3.96
N LEU A 385 8.42 31.01 3.26
CA LEU A 385 9.83 30.99 2.85
C LEU A 385 10.77 31.00 4.06
N GLU A 386 10.54 31.89 5.03
CA GLU A 386 11.32 31.92 6.27
C GLU A 386 11.22 30.59 7.05
N ASN A 387 10.01 30.05 7.16
CA ASN A 387 9.79 28.77 7.84
C ASN A 387 10.50 27.62 7.12
N PHE A 388 10.47 27.62 5.79
CA PHE A 388 11.14 26.63 4.96
C PHE A 388 12.67 26.68 5.15
N ILE A 389 13.26 27.89 5.10
CA ILE A 389 14.70 28.10 5.31
C ILE A 389 15.10 27.66 6.73
N LYS A 390 14.34 28.07 7.76
CA LYS A 390 14.58 27.66 9.16
C LYS A 390 14.52 26.13 9.33
N LYS A 391 13.52 25.48 8.72
CA LYS A 391 13.37 24.01 8.77
C LYS A 391 14.56 23.29 8.11
N ARG A 392 15.05 23.81 6.98
CA ARG A 392 16.22 23.25 6.26
C ARG A 392 17.53 23.46 7.02
N ALA A 393 17.69 24.59 7.71
CA ALA A 393 18.85 24.85 8.55
C ALA A 393 18.89 23.94 9.79
N ASN A 394 17.72 23.63 10.36
CA ASN A 394 17.60 22.81 11.57
C ASN A 394 17.58 21.30 11.29
N SER A 395 17.32 20.88 10.05
CA SER A 395 17.51 19.47 9.67
C SER A 395 19.01 19.19 9.60
N LYS A 396 19.59 18.68 10.68
CA LYS A 396 20.91 18.04 10.63
C LYS A 396 20.91 17.03 9.47
N PRO A 397 22.02 16.86 8.72
CA PRO A 397 22.12 15.87 7.67
C PRO A 397 22.04 14.48 8.29
N GLY A 398 20.81 14.03 8.54
CA GLY A 398 20.50 12.70 9.01
C GLY A 398 20.93 11.74 7.92
N HIS A 399 21.81 10.82 8.30
CA HIS A 399 22.22 9.67 7.50
C HIS A 399 20.99 9.12 6.77
N ARG A 400 20.97 9.23 5.43
CA ARG A 400 19.90 8.69 4.58
C ARG A 400 19.90 7.18 4.74
N ARG A 401 19.21 6.66 5.76
CA ARG A 401 18.62 5.32 5.65
C ARG A 401 17.59 5.43 4.55
N TYR A 402 17.78 4.65 3.49
CA TYR A 402 16.81 4.46 2.42
C TYR A 402 15.55 3.83 3.05
N HIS A 403 14.67 4.69 3.58
CA HIS A 403 13.29 4.30 3.81
C HIS A 403 12.58 4.38 2.47
N THR A 404 12.22 3.20 1.95
CA THR A 404 11.19 3.04 0.94
C THR A 404 9.96 3.86 1.33
N PHE A 405 9.54 4.72 0.41
CA PHE A 405 8.46 5.69 0.55
C PHE A 405 7.16 5.06 1.06
N SER A 406 6.78 5.37 2.30
CA SER A 406 5.39 5.38 2.73
C SER A 406 4.98 6.83 2.97
N ASN A 407 4.11 7.34 2.09
CA ASN A 407 3.53 8.67 2.17
C ASN A 407 2.68 8.81 3.45
N SER A 408 3.22 9.46 4.48
CA SER A 408 2.42 9.98 5.58
C SER A 408 1.76 11.28 5.14
N PHE A 409 0.46 11.20 4.80
CA PHE A 409 -0.39 12.38 4.69
C PHE A 409 -0.89 12.74 6.09
N ASP A 410 -0.35 13.82 6.64
CA ASP A 410 -0.99 14.58 7.72
C ASP A 410 -2.31 15.13 7.19
N ASN A 411 -3.42 14.68 7.78
CA ASN A 411 -4.72 15.32 7.65
C ASN A 411 -5.22 15.67 9.05
N THR A 412 -4.95 16.90 9.47
CA THR A 412 -5.79 17.61 10.43
C THR A 412 -7.11 17.95 9.74
N LEU A 413 -8.16 17.19 10.02
CA LEU A 413 -9.54 17.59 9.80
C LEU A 413 -10.28 17.52 11.14
N THR A 414 -10.54 18.70 11.68
CA THR A 414 -11.53 18.97 12.71
C THR A 414 -12.89 18.46 12.24
N VAL A 415 -13.35 17.36 12.84
CA VAL A 415 -14.74 16.93 12.75
C VAL A 415 -15.49 17.63 13.86
N GLU A 416 -16.31 18.63 13.51
CA GLU A 416 -17.36 19.14 14.39
C GLU A 416 -18.43 18.06 14.56
N ASN A 417 -18.23 17.17 15.54
CA ASN A 417 -19.32 16.38 16.05
C ASN A 417 -20.11 17.23 17.05
N LYS A 418 -21.34 17.57 16.70
CA LYS A 418 -22.36 18.04 17.65
C LYS A 418 -22.58 16.94 18.70
N ILE A 419 -21.85 17.05 19.81
CA ILE A 419 -22.12 16.31 21.03
C ILE A 419 -23.40 16.88 21.62
N ILE A 420 -24.48 16.11 21.57
CA ILE A 420 -25.65 16.32 22.42
C ILE A 420 -25.18 16.09 23.86
N LYS A 421 -25.15 17.16 24.65
CA LYS A 421 -24.84 17.09 26.08
C LYS A 421 -25.89 16.21 26.78
N PRO A 422 -25.51 15.20 27.57
CA PRO A 422 -26.46 14.57 28.48
C PRO A 422 -26.85 15.57 29.57
N GLU A 423 -28.14 15.52 29.89
CA GLU A 423 -28.84 16.29 30.92
C GLU A 423 -28.19 16.08 32.30
N PRO A 424 -28.02 17.14 33.12
CA PRO A 424 -27.40 17.01 34.43
C PRO A 424 -28.39 16.41 35.45
N GLU A 425 -28.05 15.24 36.01
CA GLU A 425 -28.74 14.71 37.18
C GLU A 425 -28.58 15.62 38.41
N PRO A 426 -29.60 15.70 39.28
CA PRO A 426 -29.61 16.61 40.41
C PRO A 426 -28.63 16.20 41.51
N LYS A 427 -27.85 17.18 41.97
CA LYS A 427 -26.88 17.11 43.06
C LYS A 427 -27.54 16.62 44.36
N LYS A 428 -27.16 15.42 44.82
CA LYS A 428 -27.39 15.02 46.21
C LYS A 428 -26.39 15.72 47.13
N ILE A 429 -26.95 16.53 48.02
CA ILE A 429 -26.28 17.21 49.13
C ILE A 429 -25.90 16.16 50.18
N LEU A 430 -24.61 16.02 50.48
CA LEU A 430 -24.13 15.38 51.71
C LEU A 430 -23.22 16.37 52.45
N ARG A 431 -23.79 16.97 53.50
CA ARG A 431 -23.08 17.68 54.55
C ARG A 431 -22.38 16.66 55.47
N GLY A 432 -21.18 16.99 55.93
CA GLY A 432 -20.82 16.72 57.33
C GLY A 432 -19.46 16.07 57.61
N LYS A 433 -18.43 16.91 57.71
CA LYS A 433 -17.40 16.98 58.77
C LYS A 433 -16.77 15.65 59.29
N ASN A 434 -15.44 15.53 59.20
CA ASN A 434 -14.54 15.82 60.33
C ASN A 434 -13.04 15.59 60.05
N LYS A 435 -12.27 16.61 60.42
CA LYS A 435 -10.98 16.63 61.14
C LYS A 435 -9.74 15.93 60.59
N SER A 436 -8.81 16.80 60.20
CA SER A 436 -7.36 16.69 60.19
C SER A 436 -6.75 16.19 61.50
N ILE A 437 -5.79 15.27 61.41
CA ILE A 437 -4.66 15.18 62.35
C ILE A 437 -3.40 14.83 61.54
N THR A 438 -2.42 15.73 61.56
CA THR A 438 -1.03 15.53 61.15
C THR A 438 -0.22 15.12 62.38
N PRO A 439 0.87 14.37 62.21
CA PRO A 439 2.05 14.66 63.02
C PRO A 439 3.30 14.88 62.15
N GLN A 440 4.04 15.91 62.53
CA GLN A 440 5.42 16.16 62.12
C GLN A 440 6.41 15.42 63.03
N LEU A 441 7.67 15.40 62.55
CA LEU A 441 8.96 15.35 63.26
C LEU A 441 9.65 13.99 63.46
N ALA A 442 10.82 13.86 62.80
CA ALA A 442 12.17 13.72 63.38
C ALA A 442 13.07 12.90 62.43
N ARG A 443 14.06 13.53 61.78
CA ARG A 443 15.48 13.69 62.18
C ARG A 443 16.34 12.41 62.10
N ASN A 444 17.40 12.54 61.29
CA ASN A 444 18.76 11.99 61.41
C ASN A 444 18.98 10.48 61.37
N SER A 445 19.80 10.00 60.44
CA SER A 445 21.27 9.96 60.62
C SER A 445 22.01 9.42 59.39
N LYS A 446 23.15 10.05 59.10
CA LYS A 446 24.23 9.55 58.25
C LYS A 446 25.06 8.56 59.09
N SER A 447 25.54 7.48 58.50
CA SER A 447 26.82 6.88 58.87
C SER A 447 27.56 6.41 57.61
N LYS A 448 28.68 7.08 57.35
CA LYS A 448 29.83 6.52 56.65
C LYS A 448 30.50 5.53 57.62
N LEU A 449 31.08 4.45 57.10
CA LEU A 449 32.32 3.90 57.63
C LEU A 449 33.09 3.22 56.50
N LEU A 450 34.32 3.70 56.32
CA LEU A 450 35.43 3.04 55.66
C LEU A 450 36.09 2.11 56.68
N SER A 451 36.37 0.88 56.27
CA SER A 451 37.56 0.09 56.61
C SER A 451 37.67 -1.02 55.59
#